data_AF-A0A4S1E1Z2-F1
#
_entry.id   AF-A0A4S1E1Z2-F1
#
_cell.length_a   1.000
_cell.length_b   1.000
_cell.length_c   1.000
_cell.angle_alpha   90.00
_cell.angle_beta   90.00
_cell.angle_gamma   90.00
#
_symmetry.space_group_name_H-M   'P 1'
#
loop_
_entity.id
_entity.type
_entity.pdbx_description
1 polymer ?
#
loop_
_entity_poly.entity_id
_entity_poly.type
_entity_poly.pdbx_seq_one_letter_code
_entity_poly.pdbx_strand_id
1 'polypeptide(L)'
;MKLFFALMFFFAAKDAWTQLITHKGDWNATIAIAWCSIAAYTTLSGLGIFHTLKMLPIMLFMFFYKGLWLYFVAYPLWVNGNIAGTRVEGWAQIFIIMLIPLIFTPWKYVFKTYVLGKD
;
A
#
# COMPACT_ATOMS: atom_id res chain seq x y z
N MET A 1 9.10 -11.10 4.43
CA MET A 1 9.25 -9.76 3.81
C MET A 1 9.57 -9.79 2.31
N LYS A 2 10.58 -10.52 1.84
CA LYS A 2 10.88 -10.63 0.38
C LYS A 2 9.67 -11.01 -0.47
N LEU A 3 8.88 -11.99 -0.01
CA LEU A 3 7.64 -12.39 -0.68
C LEU A 3 6.67 -11.22 -0.85
N PHE A 4 6.47 -10.39 0.18
CA PHE A 4 5.56 -9.25 0.10
C PHE A 4 6.06 -8.17 -0.86
N PHE A 5 7.37 -7.90 -0.88
CA PHE A 5 7.98 -7.01 -1.88
C PHE A 5 7.75 -7.54 -3.31
N ALA A 6 7.89 -8.85 -3.52
CA ALA A 6 7.63 -9.49 -4.81
C ALA A 6 6.13 -9.41 -5.18
N LEU A 7 5.23 -9.71 -4.26
CA LEU A 7 3.79 -9.62 -4.50
C LEU A 7 3.36 -8.19 -4.86
N MET A 8 3.86 -7.19 -4.13
CA MET A 8 3.60 -5.78 -4.44
C MET A 8 4.12 -5.41 -5.83
N PHE A 9 5.32 -5.85 -6.19
CA PHE A 9 5.91 -5.54 -7.48
C PHE A 9 5.16 -6.22 -8.64
N PHE A 10 4.90 -7.52 -8.54
CA PHE A 10 4.31 -8.27 -9.66
C PHE A 10 2.81 -8.09 -9.81
N PHE A 11 2.07 -7.95 -8.71
CA PHE A 11 0.62 -7.81 -8.76
C PHE A 11 0.21 -6.34 -8.67
N ALA A 12 0.53 -5.67 -7.55
CA ALA A 12 0.03 -4.32 -7.33
C ALA A 12 0.61 -3.29 -8.32
N ALA A 13 1.89 -3.41 -8.71
CA ALA A 13 2.45 -2.52 -9.72
C ALA A 13 1.85 -2.80 -11.10
N LYS A 14 1.69 -4.08 -11.48
CA LYS A 14 1.03 -4.45 -12.74
C LYS A 14 -0.38 -3.86 -12.81
N ASP A 15 -1.18 -4.01 -11.76
CA ASP A 15 -2.54 -3.49 -11.72
C ASP A 15 -2.56 -1.96 -11.83
N ALA A 16 -1.70 -1.28 -11.08
CA ALA A 16 -1.60 0.18 -11.12
C ALA A 16 -1.14 0.70 -12.48
N TRP A 17 -0.11 0.09 -13.07
CA TRP A 17 0.36 0.44 -14.42
C TRP A 17 -0.70 0.15 -15.48
N THR A 18 -1.45 -0.94 -15.35
CA THR A 18 -2.56 -1.23 -16.26
C THR A 18 -3.59 -0.11 -16.19
N GLN A 19 -4.00 0.32 -15.00
CA GLN A 19 -4.93 1.44 -14.85
C GLN A 19 -4.37 2.75 -15.42
N LEU A 20 -3.08 3.03 -15.25
CA LEU A 20 -2.41 4.21 -15.83
C LEU A 20 -2.37 4.18 -17.36
N ILE A 21 -2.07 3.04 -17.97
CA ILE A 21 -1.83 2.94 -19.41
C ILE A 21 -3.14 2.73 -20.19
N THR A 22 -4.09 1.97 -19.65
CA THR A 22 -5.32 1.60 -20.36
C THR A 22 -6.48 2.57 -20.16
N HIS A 23 -6.31 3.60 -19.33
CA HIS A 23 -7.34 4.63 -19.10
C HIS A 23 -7.71 5.34 -20.40
N LYS A 24 -9.00 5.63 -20.58
CA LYS A 24 -9.54 6.35 -21.74
C LYS A 24 -10.47 7.47 -21.27
N GLY A 25 -10.37 8.63 -21.90
CA GLY A 25 -11.17 9.81 -21.58
C GLY A 25 -10.59 10.64 -20.44
N ASP A 26 -11.38 11.58 -19.93
CA ASP A 26 -10.92 12.50 -18.89
C ASP A 26 -10.65 11.80 -17.57
N TRP A 27 -9.58 12.23 -16.90
CA TRP A 27 -9.21 11.71 -15.59
C TRP A 27 -9.67 12.68 -14.49
N ASN A 28 -10.36 12.17 -13.48
CA ASN A 28 -10.40 12.85 -12.18
C ASN A 28 -8.99 12.99 -11.59
N ALA A 29 -8.47 14.21 -11.53
CA ALA A 29 -7.09 14.49 -11.12
C ALA A 29 -6.70 13.87 -9.76
N THR A 30 -7.61 13.88 -8.76
CA THR A 30 -7.35 13.30 -7.45
C THR A 30 -7.21 11.77 -7.49
N ILE A 31 -8.04 11.10 -8.29
CA ILE A 31 -7.93 9.65 -8.52
C ILE A 31 -6.63 9.32 -9.28
N ALA A 32 -6.22 10.17 -10.23
CA ALA A 32 -4.96 10.00 -10.97
C ALA A 32 -3.76 10.03 -10.02
N ILE A 33 -3.72 11.01 -9.12
CA ILE A 33 -2.65 11.16 -8.13
C ILE A 33 -2.52 9.89 -7.26
N ALA A 34 -3.64 9.28 -6.88
CA ALA A 34 -3.63 8.04 -6.11
C ALA A 34 -3.02 6.88 -6.91
N TRP A 35 -3.43 6.69 -8.17
CA TRP A 35 -2.87 5.64 -9.04
C TRP A 35 -1.40 5.85 -9.36
N CYS A 36 -0.97 7.08 -9.65
CA CYS A 36 0.44 7.42 -9.84
C CYS A 36 1.26 7.08 -8.59
N SER A 37 0.76 7.43 -7.41
CA SER A 37 1.41 7.11 -6.14
C SER A 37 1.51 5.60 -5.94
N ILE A 38 0.42 4.85 -6.17
CA ILE A 38 0.38 3.39 -6.08
C ILE A 38 1.38 2.75 -7.03
N ALA A 39 1.39 3.15 -8.31
CA ALA A 39 2.33 2.64 -9.29
C ALA A 39 3.78 2.91 -8.89
N ALA A 40 4.09 4.12 -8.40
CA ALA A 40 5.44 4.48 -7.99
C ALA A 40 5.97 3.61 -6.84
N TYR A 41 5.26 3.54 -5.70
CA TYR A 41 5.80 2.82 -4.54
C TYR A 41 5.81 1.30 -4.74
N THR A 42 4.85 0.75 -5.50
CA THR A 42 4.82 -0.69 -5.82
C THR A 42 5.89 -1.07 -6.85
N THR A 43 6.22 -0.18 -7.79
CA THR A 43 7.36 -0.39 -8.70
C THR A 43 8.68 -0.36 -7.93
N LEU A 44 8.86 0.61 -7.04
CA LEU A 44 10.06 0.71 -6.19
C LEU A 44 10.20 -0.46 -5.21
N SER A 45 9.09 -1.13 -4.87
CA SER A 45 9.11 -2.31 -4.00
C SER A 45 9.90 -3.47 -4.61
N GLY A 46 10.10 -3.49 -5.94
CA GLY A 46 10.97 -4.46 -6.61
C GLY A 46 12.42 -4.45 -6.09
N LEU A 47 12.93 -3.27 -5.71
CA LEU A 47 14.27 -3.16 -5.10
C LEU A 47 14.34 -3.85 -3.73
N GLY A 48 13.21 -3.93 -3.02
CA GLY A 48 13.10 -4.57 -1.70
C GLY A 48 13.18 -6.10 -1.74
N ILE A 49 13.08 -6.71 -2.92
CA ILE A 49 13.32 -8.14 -3.11
C ILE A 49 14.79 -8.47 -2.81
N PHE A 50 15.71 -7.64 -3.31
CA PHE A 50 17.15 -7.79 -3.10
C PHE A 50 17.64 -7.07 -1.84
N HIS A 51 17.10 -5.88 -1.55
CA HIS A 51 17.53 -5.00 -0.47
C HIS A 51 16.46 -4.85 0.63
N THR A 52 15.92 -5.97 1.12
CA THR A 52 14.75 -6.01 2.01
C THR A 52 14.82 -5.08 3.22
N LEU A 53 15.94 -5.06 3.95
CA LEU A 53 16.08 -4.22 5.15
C LEU A 53 16.20 -2.74 4.82
N LYS A 54 16.94 -2.39 3.76
CA LYS A 54 17.11 -1.00 3.28
C LYS A 54 15.82 -0.41 2.70
N MET A 55 14.95 -1.27 2.15
CA MET A 55 13.68 -0.87 1.53
C MET A 55 12.49 -0.98 2.49
N LEU A 56 12.71 -1.28 3.78
CA LEU A 56 11.65 -1.24 4.80
C LEU A 56 10.86 0.07 4.85
N PRO A 57 11.43 1.27 4.58
CA PRO A 57 10.65 2.51 4.57
C PRO A 57 9.46 2.47 3.59
N ILE A 58 9.57 1.75 2.46
CA ILE A 58 8.44 1.57 1.53
C ILE A 58 7.31 0.76 2.16
N MET A 59 7.64 -0.27 2.95
CA MET A 59 6.62 -1.05 3.68
C MET A 59 5.97 -0.20 4.76
N LEU A 60 6.75 0.60 5.49
CA LEU A 60 6.22 1.53 6.50
C LEU A 60 5.28 2.57 5.87
N PHE A 61 5.67 3.12 4.72
CA PHE A 61 4.80 4.00 3.93
C PHE A 61 3.49 3.29 3.56
N MET A 62 3.56 2.06 3.04
CA MET A 62 2.35 1.30 2.68
C MET A 62 1.43 1.08 3.90
N PHE A 63 1.98 0.69 5.05
CA PHE A 63 1.19 0.51 6.27
C PHE A 63 0.52 1.80 6.71
N PHE A 64 1.27 2.91 6.69
CA PHE A 64 0.75 4.21 7.10
C PHE A 64 -0.33 4.71 6.15
N TYR A 65 -0.07 4.69 4.83
CA TYR A 65 -1.02 5.07 3.80
C TYR A 65 -2.33 4.29 3.91
N LYS A 66 -2.26 2.96 3.88
CA LYS A 66 -3.44 2.11 3.94
C LYS A 66 -4.14 2.20 5.30
N GLY A 67 -3.38 2.34 6.39
CA GLY A 67 -3.93 2.53 7.73
C GLY A 67 -4.72 3.82 7.86
N LEU A 68 -4.16 4.94 7.39
CA LEU A 68 -4.87 6.23 7.33
C LEU A 68 -6.14 6.13 6.50
N TRP A 69 -6.06 5.53 5.32
CA TRP A 69 -7.24 5.39 4.46
C TRP A 69 -8.32 4.51 5.09
N LEU A 70 -7.95 3.38 5.69
CA LEU A 70 -8.92 2.53 6.39
C LEU A 70 -9.54 3.24 7.59
N TYR A 71 -8.77 4.02 8.34
CA TYR A 71 -9.27 4.72 9.52
C TYR A 71 -10.15 5.94 9.18
N PHE A 72 -9.75 6.77 8.22
CA PHE A 72 -10.45 8.01 7.90
C PHE A 72 -11.54 7.85 6.82
N VAL A 73 -11.44 6.83 5.96
CA VAL A 73 -12.39 6.64 4.85
C VAL A 73 -13.26 5.41 5.07
N ALA A 74 -12.65 4.23 5.25
CA ALA A 74 -13.43 3.00 5.34
C ALA A 74 -14.20 2.90 6.67
N TYR A 75 -13.54 3.12 7.80
CA TYR A 75 -14.15 2.99 9.12
C TYR A 75 -15.45 3.79 9.31
N PRO A 76 -15.53 5.10 9.00
CA PRO A 76 -16.78 5.84 9.16
C PRO A 76 -17.89 5.34 8.24
N LEU A 77 -17.55 4.92 7.01
CA LEU A 77 -18.54 4.37 6.08
C LEU A 77 -19.05 3.00 6.54
N TRP A 78 -18.20 2.21 7.19
CA TRP A 78 -18.58 0.92 7.77
C TRP A 78 -19.58 1.10 8.91
N VAL A 79 -19.25 1.98 9.87
CA VAL A 79 -20.08 2.24 11.05
C VAL A 79 -21.46 2.77 10.65
N ASN A 80 -21.54 3.55 9.56
CA ASN A 80 -22.79 4.08 9.03
C ASN A 80 -23.57 3.09 8.13
N GLY A 81 -23.11 1.84 7.97
CA GLY A 81 -23.78 0.80 7.18
C GLY A 81 -23.69 0.99 5.66
N ASN A 82 -22.87 1.93 5.18
CA ASN A 82 -22.85 2.38 3.79
C ASN A 82 -21.69 1.80 2.95
N ILE A 83 -21.01 0.76 3.43
CA ILE A 83 -19.89 0.15 2.69
C ILE A 83 -20.36 -0.89 1.67
N ALA A 84 -21.37 -1.69 2.00
CA ALA A 84 -21.74 -2.87 1.22
C ALA A 84 -22.14 -2.50 -0.23
N GLY A 85 -21.50 -3.13 -1.21
CA GLY A 85 -21.77 -2.93 -2.64
C GLY A 85 -21.14 -1.66 -3.23
N THR A 86 -20.33 -0.93 -2.47
CA THR A 86 -19.66 0.29 -2.94
C THR A 86 -18.22 0.02 -3.41
N ARG A 87 -17.67 0.92 -4.22
CA ARG A 87 -16.24 0.89 -4.62
C ARG A 87 -15.30 0.94 -3.40
N VAL A 88 -15.75 1.55 -2.29
CA VAL A 88 -14.97 1.64 -1.04
C VAL A 88 -14.75 0.25 -0.43
N GLU A 89 -15.73 -0.65 -0.52
CA GLU A 89 -15.62 -2.01 0.02
C GLU A 89 -14.46 -2.78 -0.64
N GLY A 90 -14.39 -2.77 -1.97
CA GLY A 90 -13.34 -3.48 -2.70
C GLY A 90 -11.94 -2.96 -2.32
N TRP A 91 -11.78 -1.64 -2.19
CA TRP A 91 -10.53 -1.05 -1.72
C TRP A 91 -10.21 -1.40 -0.26
N ALA A 92 -11.22 -1.38 0.62
CA ALA A 92 -11.06 -1.75 2.01
C ALA A 92 -10.57 -3.20 2.16
N GLN A 93 -11.15 -4.14 1.42
CA GLN A 93 -10.71 -5.54 1.40
C GLN A 93 -9.24 -5.68 0.97
N ILE A 94 -8.83 -5.02 -0.11
CA ILE A 94 -7.44 -5.01 -0.59
C ILE A 94 -6.49 -4.36 0.43
N PHE A 95 -6.97 -3.34 1.15
CA PHE A 95 -6.14 -2.62 2.11
C PHE A 95 -5.97 -3.42 3.40
N ILE A 96 -7.01 -4.11 3.88
CA ILE A 96 -6.97 -4.95 5.08
C ILE A 96 -5.93 -6.08 4.96
N ILE A 97 -5.68 -6.60 3.75
CA ILE A 97 -4.64 -7.62 3.51
C ILE A 97 -3.24 -7.13 3.97
N MET A 98 -3.02 -5.81 4.12
CA MET A 98 -1.77 -5.27 4.66
C MET A 98 -1.42 -5.78 6.07
N LEU A 99 -2.42 -6.24 6.85
CA LEU A 99 -2.20 -6.71 8.22
C LEU A 99 -1.27 -7.94 8.25
N ILE A 100 -1.26 -8.75 7.18
CA ILE A 100 -0.38 -9.91 7.08
C ILE A 100 1.10 -9.45 7.09
N PRO A 101 1.59 -8.64 6.12
CA PRO A 101 2.98 -8.15 6.18
C PRO A 101 3.27 -7.30 7.43
N LEU A 102 2.29 -6.62 8.01
CA LEU A 102 2.45 -5.83 9.23
C LEU A 102 2.91 -6.71 10.39
N ILE A 103 2.31 -7.88 10.57
CA ILE A 103 2.66 -8.84 11.64
C ILE A 103 4.06 -9.43 11.40
N PHE A 104 4.41 -9.74 10.15
CA PHE A 104 5.71 -10.32 9.79
C PHE A 104 6.86 -9.30 9.69
N THR A 105 6.59 -8.01 9.90
CA THR A 105 7.61 -6.96 9.83
C THR A 105 8.55 -7.07 11.03
N PRO A 106 9.88 -6.99 10.85
CA PRO A 106 10.83 -7.09 11.96
C PRO A 106 10.84 -5.79 12.78
N TRP A 107 9.84 -5.59 13.64
CA TRP A 107 9.64 -4.37 14.41
C TRP A 107 10.84 -4.00 15.26
N LYS A 108 11.53 -4.97 15.86
CA LYS A 108 12.77 -4.71 16.61
C LYS A 108 13.82 -4.00 15.77
N TYR A 109 14.00 -4.40 14.51
CA TYR A 109 14.89 -3.73 13.58
C TYR A 109 14.36 -2.34 13.23
N VAL A 110 13.05 -2.22 12.93
CA VAL A 110 12.43 -0.94 12.58
C VAL A 110 12.64 0.10 13.68
N PHE A 111 12.37 -0.25 14.94
CA PHE A 111 12.57 0.65 16.08
C PHE A 111 14.04 0.99 16.29
N LYS A 112 14.95 0.01 16.21
CA LYS A 112 16.39 0.25 16.44
C LYS A 112 16.98 1.20 15.39
N THR A 113 16.67 0.96 14.12
CA THR A 113 17.22 1.69 12.97
C THR A 113 16.51 3.02 12.74
N TYR A 114 15.18 3.03 12.59
CA TYR A 114 14.45 4.21 12.11
C TYR A 114 13.92 5.12 13.22
N VAL A 115 13.80 4.63 14.46
CA VAL A 115 13.31 5.44 15.61
C VAL A 115 14.46 5.84 16.53
N LEU A 116 15.31 4.88 16.90
CA LEU A 116 16.43 5.13 17.82
C LEU A 116 17.71 5.59 17.11
N GLY A 117 17.79 5.48 15.77
CA GLY A 117 18.98 5.83 14.99
C GLY A 117 20.21 5.00 15.33
N LYS A 118 20.02 3.80 15.91
CA LYS A 118 21.11 2.90 16.32
C LYS A 118 21.28 1.82 15.26
N ASP A 119 22.05 2.11 14.23
CA ASP A 119 22.58 1.07 13.35
C ASP A 119 23.90 0.52 13.89
#